data_AF-D7JGF4-F1
#
_entry.id   AF-D7JGF4-F1
#
_cell.length_a   1.000
_cell.length_b   1.000
_cell.length_c   1.000
_cell.angle_alpha   90.00
_cell.angle_beta   90.00
_cell.angle_gamma   90.00
#
_symmetry.space_group_name_H-M   'P 1'
#
loop_
_entity.id
_entity.type
_entity.pdbx_description
1 polymer ?
#
loop_
_entity_poly.entity_id
_entity_poly.type
_entity_poly.pdbx_seq_one_letter_code
_entity_poly.pdbx_strand_id
1 'polypeptide(L)'
;MNMKSSFFKHQNLILKVQNKSVTADIIESVIPQSFRGKEEFVQFYLSQNGVYFPEGAKISTEHFQGTDDEGYYELEIEFIYSIEHLAKMWKTAKENSDSMKIFAEKHIPFARDAAGNEFYIEIPSGVIKYVSWEYGIEEGVVDVAHCFKDFCIEIKPLN
;
A
#
# COMPACT_ATOMS: atom_id res chain seq x y z
N MET A 1 -3.75 18.77 -14.18
CA MET A 1 -3.27 18.02 -15.37
C MET A 1 -3.27 16.55 -14.98
N ASN A 2 -4.13 15.72 -15.59
CA ASN A 2 -4.20 14.29 -15.28
C ASN A 2 -2.95 13.62 -15.85
N MET A 3 -2.00 13.25 -14.99
CA MET A 3 -0.80 12.53 -15.39
C MET A 3 -1.14 11.06 -15.62
N LYS A 4 -0.73 10.53 -16.78
CA LYS A 4 -0.73 9.09 -17.02
C LYS A 4 0.45 8.46 -16.28
N SER A 5 0.18 7.64 -15.28
CA SER A 5 1.18 6.88 -14.55
C SER A 5 1.59 5.64 -15.35
N SER A 6 2.89 5.31 -15.39
CA SER A 6 3.37 4.02 -15.92
C SER A 6 3.15 2.84 -14.97
N PHE A 7 2.70 3.10 -13.74
CA PHE A 7 2.52 2.09 -12.70
C PHE A 7 1.10 1.50 -12.67
N PHE A 8 0.10 2.28 -13.06
CA PHE A 8 -1.30 1.85 -13.07
C PHE A 8 -1.69 1.39 -14.49
N LYS A 9 -2.18 0.15 -14.59
CA LYS A 9 -2.59 -0.44 -15.88
C LYS A 9 -3.83 0.26 -16.46
N HIS A 10 -4.74 0.68 -15.61
CA HIS A 10 -6.04 1.24 -15.99
C HIS A 10 -5.92 2.75 -16.26
N GLN A 11 -5.95 3.14 -17.55
CA GLN A 11 -5.75 4.53 -17.97
C GLN A 11 -6.88 5.49 -17.60
N ASN A 12 -8.05 4.97 -17.22
CA ASN A 12 -9.18 5.74 -16.70
C ASN A 12 -9.09 6.00 -15.19
N LEU A 13 -8.05 5.52 -14.51
CA LEU A 13 -7.83 5.81 -13.11
C LEU A 13 -7.48 7.29 -12.93
N ILE A 14 -8.34 8.02 -12.22
CA ILE A 14 -8.13 9.43 -11.90
C ILE A 14 -7.36 9.51 -10.59
N LEU A 15 -6.23 10.23 -10.62
CA LEU A 15 -5.33 10.35 -9.50
C LEU A 15 -4.72 11.74 -9.37
N LYS A 16 -4.37 12.11 -8.14
CA LYS A 16 -3.63 13.33 -7.82
C LYS A 16 -2.33 12.95 -7.12
N VAL A 17 -1.21 13.31 -7.74
CA VAL A 17 0.12 13.10 -7.16
C VAL A 17 0.40 14.20 -6.14
N GLN A 18 0.90 13.83 -4.95
CA GLN A 18 1.21 14.79 -3.88
C GLN A 18 2.48 15.63 -4.18
N ASN A 19 3.28 15.20 -5.17
CA ASN A 19 4.30 15.96 -5.91
C ASN A 19 5.41 16.66 -5.10
N LYS A 20 5.72 16.17 -3.89
CA LYS A 20 6.98 16.54 -3.23
C LYS A 20 8.11 15.71 -3.83
N SER A 21 9.05 16.34 -4.56
CA SER A 21 10.23 15.66 -5.09
C SER A 21 11.00 14.97 -3.95
N VAL A 22 11.42 13.73 -4.18
CA VAL A 22 12.20 12.92 -3.24
C VAL A 22 13.36 12.26 -3.98
N THR A 23 14.45 11.97 -3.29
CA THR A 23 15.62 11.26 -3.85
C THR A 23 15.62 9.79 -3.42
N ALA A 24 16.37 8.97 -4.16
CA ALA A 24 16.57 7.57 -3.79
C ALA A 24 17.18 7.45 -2.38
N ASP A 25 18.17 8.29 -2.06
CA ASP A 25 18.80 8.31 -0.73
C ASP A 25 17.80 8.56 0.40
N ILE A 26 16.83 9.45 0.20
CA ILE A 26 15.77 9.69 1.19
C ILE A 26 14.90 8.43 1.33
N ILE A 27 14.47 7.83 0.22
CA ILE A 27 13.65 6.60 0.25
C ILE A 27 14.39 5.48 0.97
N GLU A 28 15.66 5.26 0.66
CA GLU A 28 16.50 4.23 1.29
C GLU A 28 16.81 4.52 2.75
N SER A 29 16.91 5.80 3.14
CA SER A 29 17.08 6.15 4.55
C SER A 29 15.84 5.82 5.39
N VAL A 30 14.64 5.94 4.80
CA VAL A 30 13.37 5.64 5.48
C VAL A 30 13.11 4.14 5.47
N ILE A 31 13.40 3.46 4.36
CA ILE A 31 13.09 2.05 4.15
C ILE A 31 14.36 1.33 3.68
N PRO A 32 15.33 1.06 4.57
CA PRO A 32 16.58 0.40 4.18
C PRO A 32 16.43 -1.10 3.84
N GLN A 33 15.27 -1.68 4.14
CA GLN A 33 15.03 -3.11 3.97
C GLN A 33 14.86 -3.49 2.50
N SER A 34 15.43 -4.64 2.15
CA SER A 34 15.19 -5.30 0.87
C SER A 34 13.93 -6.16 0.96
N PHE A 35 13.11 -6.14 -0.08
CA PHE A 35 11.91 -6.96 -0.26
C PHE A 35 11.63 -7.13 -1.76
N ARG A 36 10.83 -8.13 -2.11
CA ARG A 36 10.41 -8.35 -3.50
C ARG A 36 9.62 -7.13 -4.02
N GLY A 37 10.06 -6.55 -5.13
CA GLY A 37 9.43 -5.35 -5.72
C GLY A 37 9.95 -4.02 -5.15
N LYS A 38 11.04 -4.04 -4.39
CA LYS A 38 11.69 -2.83 -3.83
C LYS A 38 12.11 -1.83 -4.92
N GLU A 39 12.63 -2.30 -6.06
CA GLU A 39 13.03 -1.41 -7.16
C GLU A 39 11.83 -0.65 -7.74
N GLU A 40 10.73 -1.35 -8.04
CA GLU A 40 9.49 -0.71 -8.51
C GLU A 40 8.89 0.23 -7.46
N PHE A 41 8.96 -0.13 -6.18
CA PHE A 41 8.57 0.74 -5.08
C PHE A 41 9.38 2.04 -5.09
N VAL A 42 10.71 1.98 -5.18
CA VAL A 42 11.57 3.18 -5.24
C VAL A 42 11.23 4.03 -6.47
N GLN A 43 11.07 3.41 -7.65
CA GLN A 43 10.71 4.13 -8.87
C GLN A 43 9.34 4.81 -8.78
N PHE A 44 8.37 4.17 -8.10
CA PHE A 44 7.08 4.78 -7.84
C PHE A 44 7.26 6.07 -7.02
N TYR A 45 8.01 6.03 -5.92
CA TYR A 45 8.21 7.23 -5.10
C TYR A 45 9.03 8.32 -5.78
N LEU A 46 10.01 7.97 -6.61
CA LEU A 46 10.76 8.94 -7.42
C LEU A 46 9.89 9.68 -8.43
N SER A 47 8.86 9.02 -8.97
CA SER A 47 7.97 9.60 -9.98
C SER A 47 6.69 10.19 -9.40
N GLN A 48 6.16 9.58 -8.35
CA GLN A 48 4.82 9.77 -7.80
C GLN A 48 4.86 9.63 -6.27
N ASN A 49 5.60 10.52 -5.61
CA ASN A 49 5.74 10.51 -4.15
C ASN A 49 4.41 10.77 -3.43
N GLY A 50 3.59 9.74 -3.29
CA GLY A 50 2.24 9.77 -2.77
C GLY A 50 1.19 10.08 -3.85
N VAL A 51 0.08 9.35 -3.79
CA VAL A 51 -1.04 9.43 -4.72
C VAL A 51 -2.35 9.43 -3.93
N TYR A 52 -3.31 10.25 -4.38
CA TYR A 52 -4.68 10.28 -3.89
C TYR A 52 -5.64 9.94 -5.03
N PHE A 53 -6.63 9.10 -4.76
CA PHE A 53 -7.68 8.70 -5.72
C PHE A 53 -8.99 9.44 -5.40
N PRO A 54 -9.23 10.63 -5.99
CA PRO A 54 -10.40 11.46 -5.66
C PRO A 54 -11.76 10.83 -6.01
N GLU A 55 -11.78 9.88 -6.94
CA GLU A 55 -12.99 9.16 -7.35
C GLU A 55 -13.04 7.73 -6.78
N GLY A 56 -12.15 7.42 -5.84
CA GLY A 56 -11.95 6.09 -5.32
C GLY A 56 -11.21 5.17 -6.30
N ALA A 57 -10.53 4.19 -5.73
CA ALA A 57 -9.92 3.10 -6.46
C ALA A 57 -10.18 1.81 -5.69
N LYS A 58 -10.05 0.67 -6.36
CA LYS A 58 -10.23 -0.64 -5.74
C LYS A 58 -9.24 -1.67 -6.24
N ILE A 59 -9.05 -2.72 -5.46
CA ILE A 59 -8.26 -3.89 -5.81
C ILE A 59 -9.02 -5.15 -5.41
N SER A 60 -8.94 -6.19 -6.25
CA SER A 60 -9.54 -7.49 -5.95
C SER A 60 -8.56 -8.36 -5.17
N THR A 61 -9.06 -9.12 -4.18
CA THR A 61 -8.26 -10.12 -3.44
C THR A 61 -8.55 -11.56 -3.90
N GLU A 62 -9.38 -11.74 -4.93
CA GLU A 62 -9.85 -13.06 -5.39
C GLU A 62 -8.70 -14.05 -5.68
N HIS A 63 -7.54 -13.55 -6.14
CA HIS A 63 -6.37 -14.38 -6.42
C HIS A 63 -5.74 -15.04 -5.17
N PHE A 64 -6.03 -14.53 -3.98
CA PHE A 64 -5.52 -15.02 -2.70
C PHE A 64 -6.55 -15.80 -1.88
N GLN A 65 -7.83 -15.73 -2.25
CA GLN A 65 -8.88 -16.43 -1.53
C GLN A 65 -8.94 -17.91 -1.95
N GLY A 66 -9.17 -18.79 -0.97
CA GLY A 66 -9.58 -20.17 -1.23
C GLY A 66 -11.03 -20.24 -1.72
N THR A 67 -11.47 -21.41 -2.21
CA THR A 67 -12.83 -21.58 -2.74
C THR A 67 -13.95 -21.41 -1.70
N ASP A 68 -13.60 -21.35 -0.42
CA ASP A 68 -14.54 -21.40 0.72
C ASP A 68 -14.49 -20.13 1.59
N ASP A 69 -13.80 -19.07 1.14
CA ASP A 69 -13.62 -17.83 1.93
C ASP A 69 -14.66 -16.78 1.53
N GLU A 70 -15.57 -16.40 2.43
CA GLU A 70 -16.59 -15.34 2.20
C GLU A 70 -16.01 -13.91 2.39
N GLY A 71 -14.69 -13.75 2.18
CA GLY A 71 -13.95 -12.54 2.51
C GLY A 71 -14.15 -11.35 1.56
N TYR A 72 -13.36 -10.29 1.77
CA TYR A 72 -13.39 -9.04 1.00
C TYR A 72 -12.98 -9.24 -0.46
N TYR A 73 -13.93 -9.48 -1.36
CA TYR A 73 -13.64 -9.61 -2.80
C TYR A 73 -12.99 -8.36 -3.41
N GLU A 74 -13.38 -7.18 -2.94
CA GLU A 74 -12.83 -5.89 -3.39
C GLU A 74 -12.51 -5.01 -2.18
N LEU A 75 -11.32 -4.41 -2.18
CA LEU A 75 -10.87 -3.45 -1.17
C LEU A 75 -10.73 -2.08 -1.81
N GLU A 76 -11.29 -1.06 -1.15
CA GLU A 76 -11.11 0.33 -1.57
C GLU A 76 -9.71 0.86 -1.23
N ILE A 77 -9.22 1.79 -2.03
CA ILE A 77 -7.95 2.47 -1.84
C ILE A 77 -8.19 3.96 -2.04
N GLU A 78 -7.86 4.74 -1.02
CA GLU A 78 -7.99 6.19 -1.05
C GLU A 78 -6.64 6.86 -1.30
N PHE A 79 -5.60 6.39 -0.61
CA PHE A 79 -4.27 6.98 -0.67
C PHE A 79 -3.18 5.93 -0.79
N ILE A 80 -2.18 6.21 -1.62
CA ILE A 80 -0.81 5.73 -1.43
C ILE A 80 -0.04 6.88 -0.75
N TYR A 81 0.54 6.62 0.41
CA TYR A 81 1.25 7.61 1.20
C TYR A 81 2.46 8.17 0.43
N SER A 82 2.78 9.44 0.65
CA SER A 82 4.13 9.95 0.36
C SER A 82 5.14 9.34 1.33
N ILE A 83 6.44 9.37 1.00
CA ILE A 83 7.50 8.85 1.89
C ILE A 83 7.46 9.49 3.27
N GLU A 84 7.20 10.79 3.34
CA GLU A 84 7.10 11.52 4.61
C GLU A 84 5.94 10.98 5.46
N HIS A 85 4.77 10.77 4.84
CA HIS A 85 3.60 10.25 5.53
C HIS A 85 3.79 8.78 5.92
N LEU A 86 4.35 7.97 5.04
CA LEU A 86 4.74 6.58 5.31
C LEU A 86 5.65 6.51 6.54
N ALA A 87 6.71 7.32 6.58
CA ALA A 87 7.66 7.35 7.70
C ALA A 87 6.95 7.68 9.02
N LYS A 88 6.05 8.66 8.99
CA LYS A 88 5.23 9.04 10.14
C LYS A 88 4.35 7.89 10.60
N MET A 89 3.62 7.26 9.67
CA MET A 89 2.71 6.16 10.02
C MET A 89 3.47 4.96 10.57
N TRP A 90 4.60 4.63 9.96
CA TRP A 90 5.41 3.51 10.40
C TRP A 90 6.03 3.74 11.78
N LYS A 91 6.44 4.98 12.07
CA LYS A 91 6.86 5.37 13.42
C LYS A 91 5.72 5.20 14.43
N THR A 92 4.53 5.70 14.11
CA THR A 92 3.35 5.57 14.98
C THR A 92 3.01 4.11 15.25
N ALA A 93 3.06 3.24 14.24
CA ALA A 93 2.86 1.79 14.41
C ALA A 93 3.86 1.17 15.40
N LYS A 94 5.14 1.58 15.35
CA LYS A 94 6.21 1.12 16.25
C LYS A 94 6.13 1.70 17.68
N GLU A 95 5.23 2.65 17.93
CA GLU A 95 5.04 3.28 19.24
C GLU A 95 3.69 2.92 19.87
N ASN A 96 2.88 2.09 19.21
CA ASN A 96 1.51 1.75 19.61
C ASN A 96 1.47 0.53 20.57
N SER A 97 0.47 -0.35 20.45
CA SER A 97 0.36 -1.60 21.20
C SER A 97 1.51 -2.56 20.91
N ASP A 98 1.81 -3.47 21.83
CA ASP A 98 2.92 -4.41 21.66
C ASP A 98 2.73 -5.34 20.44
N SER A 99 1.49 -5.74 20.14
CA SER A 99 1.17 -6.49 18.92
C SER A 99 1.49 -5.69 17.65
N MET A 100 1.13 -4.40 17.62
CA MET A 100 1.44 -3.51 16.49
C MET A 100 2.94 -3.28 16.34
N LYS A 101 3.68 -3.13 17.45
CA LYS A 101 5.14 -3.01 17.42
C LYS A 101 5.79 -4.21 16.74
N ILE A 102 5.44 -5.42 17.19
CA ILE A 102 5.96 -6.68 16.64
C ILE A 102 5.59 -6.80 15.15
N PHE A 103 4.35 -6.46 14.78
CA PHE A 103 3.93 -6.50 13.39
C PHE A 103 4.72 -5.49 12.53
N ALA A 104 4.92 -4.26 13.02
CA ALA A 104 5.64 -3.18 12.32
C ALA A 104 7.15 -3.43 12.16
N GLU A 105 7.75 -4.40 12.87
CA GLU A 105 9.12 -4.86 12.63
C GLU A 105 9.26 -5.54 11.26
N LYS A 106 8.18 -6.16 10.78
CA LYS A 106 8.15 -6.94 9.54
C LYS A 106 7.25 -6.34 8.47
N HIS A 107 6.53 -5.27 8.76
CA HIS A 107 5.53 -4.69 7.87
C HIS A 107 5.69 -3.18 7.74
N ILE A 108 5.66 -2.68 6.50
CA ILE A 108 5.78 -1.25 6.18
C ILE A 108 4.42 -0.74 5.70
N PRO A 109 3.75 0.19 6.41
CA PRO A 109 2.51 0.79 5.93
C PRO A 109 2.79 1.65 4.71
N PHE A 110 1.96 1.62 3.67
CA PHE A 110 2.21 2.46 2.48
C PHE A 110 0.94 3.02 1.82
N ALA A 111 -0.23 2.48 2.15
CA ALA A 111 -1.50 2.95 1.60
C ALA A 111 -2.63 2.75 2.61
N ARG A 112 -3.79 3.36 2.35
CA ARG A 112 -5.00 3.21 3.16
C ARG A 112 -6.28 3.34 2.35
N ASP A 113 -7.35 2.81 2.91
CA ASP A 113 -8.72 3.08 2.47
C ASP A 113 -9.30 4.36 3.14
N ALA A 114 -10.55 4.67 2.79
CA ALA A 114 -11.29 5.79 3.35
C ALA A 114 -11.73 5.57 4.81
N ALA A 115 -11.86 4.32 5.26
CA ALA A 115 -12.23 3.97 6.63
C ALA A 115 -11.04 4.03 7.62
N GLY A 116 -9.81 4.12 7.11
CA GLY A 116 -8.58 4.15 7.90
C GLY A 116 -7.89 2.80 8.09
N ASN A 117 -8.36 1.76 7.41
CA ASN A 117 -7.64 0.51 7.27
C ASN A 117 -6.43 0.70 6.36
N GLU A 118 -5.36 -0.05 6.63
CA GLU A 118 -4.06 0.22 6.03
C GLU A 118 -3.53 -0.99 5.26
N PHE A 119 -2.82 -0.68 4.18
CA PHE A 119 -2.06 -1.64 3.40
C PHE A 119 -0.60 -1.59 3.81
N TYR A 120 0.00 -2.78 3.91
CA TYR A 120 1.35 -3.01 4.36
C TYR A 120 2.13 -3.85 3.35
N ILE A 121 3.43 -3.61 3.22
CA ILE A 121 4.37 -4.53 2.60
C ILE A 121 4.96 -5.42 3.69
N GLU A 122 4.76 -6.73 3.59
CA GLU A 122 5.50 -7.70 4.41
C GLU A 122 6.95 -7.80 3.89
N ILE A 123 7.92 -7.41 4.72
CA ILE A 123 9.32 -7.28 4.33
C ILE A 123 9.92 -8.63 3.87
N PRO A 124 9.76 -9.76 4.60
CA PRO A 124 10.37 -11.02 4.18
C PRO A 124 9.94 -11.53 2.79
N SER A 125 8.68 -11.29 2.38
CA SER A 125 8.10 -11.87 1.17
C SER A 125 7.86 -10.84 0.06
N GLY A 126 7.71 -9.57 0.42
CA GLY A 126 7.20 -8.49 -0.42
C GLY A 126 5.68 -8.50 -0.61
N VAL A 127 4.95 -9.46 -0.03
CA VAL A 127 3.50 -9.58 -0.17
C VAL A 127 2.81 -8.34 0.41
N ILE A 128 1.79 -7.86 -0.30
CA ILE A 128 0.94 -6.78 0.17
C ILE A 128 -0.16 -7.37 1.05
N LYS A 129 -0.23 -6.86 2.26
CA LYS A 129 -1.25 -7.18 3.27
C LYS A 129 -2.19 -6.00 3.42
N TYR A 130 -3.45 -6.26 3.69
CA TYR A 130 -4.42 -5.28 4.18
C TYR A 130 -4.76 -5.61 5.62
N VAL A 131 -4.93 -4.59 6.47
CA VAL A 131 -5.30 -4.77 7.87
C VAL A 131 -6.61 -4.04 8.14
N SER A 132 -7.68 -4.81 8.36
CA SER A 132 -8.94 -4.31 8.89
C SER A 132 -8.82 -4.10 10.39
N TRP A 133 -8.82 -2.85 10.84
CA TRP A 133 -8.66 -2.53 12.26
C TRP A 133 -9.85 -2.93 13.12
N GLU A 134 -11.00 -3.21 12.51
CA GLU A 134 -12.18 -3.77 13.18
C GLU A 134 -11.88 -5.14 13.82
N TYR A 135 -11.06 -5.96 13.15
CA TYR A 135 -10.70 -7.32 13.58
C TYR A 135 -9.26 -7.42 14.14
N GLY A 136 -8.53 -6.30 14.16
CA GLY A 136 -7.14 -6.26 14.62
C GLY A 136 -6.17 -7.08 13.76
N ILE A 137 -4.95 -7.27 14.25
CA ILE A 137 -3.87 -7.92 13.49
C ILE A 137 -4.04 -9.44 13.40
N GLU A 138 -4.70 -10.06 14.37
CA GLU A 138 -4.80 -11.53 14.42
C GLU A 138 -5.81 -12.07 13.41
N GLU A 139 -6.93 -11.36 13.20
CA GLU A 139 -8.04 -11.80 12.36
C GLU A 139 -8.28 -10.88 11.15
N GLY A 140 -7.79 -9.64 11.18
CA GLY A 140 -8.05 -8.63 10.16
C GLY A 140 -7.03 -8.55 9.02
N VAL A 141 -6.04 -9.45 8.98
CA VAL A 141 -4.97 -9.42 7.96
C VAL A 141 -5.37 -10.24 6.73
N VAL A 142 -5.36 -9.60 5.56
CA VAL A 142 -5.71 -10.20 4.27
C VAL A 142 -4.57 -10.03 3.27
N ASP A 143 -4.26 -11.07 2.49
CA ASP A 143 -3.29 -10.99 1.40
C ASP A 143 -3.93 -10.38 0.15
N VAL A 144 -3.25 -9.40 -0.45
CA VAL A 144 -3.82 -8.56 -1.52
C VAL A 144 -3.07 -8.72 -2.84
N ALA A 145 -1.73 -8.73 -2.80
CA ALA A 145 -0.90 -8.80 -4.00
C ALA A 145 0.46 -9.42 -3.69
N HIS A 146 1.09 -10.08 -4.66
CA HIS A 146 2.37 -10.76 -4.44
C HIS A 146 3.56 -9.81 -4.28
N CYS A 147 3.45 -8.58 -4.78
CA CYS A 147 4.41 -7.50 -4.58
C CYS A 147 3.79 -6.13 -4.88
N PHE A 148 4.52 -5.07 -4.57
CA PHE A 148 4.07 -3.68 -4.80
C PHE A 148 3.71 -3.39 -6.27
N LYS A 149 4.47 -3.95 -7.22
CA LYS A 149 4.17 -3.81 -8.65
C LYS A 149 2.82 -4.44 -9.01
N ASP A 150 2.57 -5.65 -8.54
CA ASP A 150 1.32 -6.39 -8.79
C ASP A 150 0.14 -5.63 -8.18
N PHE A 151 0.32 -5.04 -7.00
CA PHE A 151 -0.66 -4.15 -6.39
C PHE A 151 -0.99 -2.96 -7.31
N CYS A 152 0.01 -2.24 -7.82
CA CYS A 152 -0.24 -1.08 -8.69
C CYS A 152 -0.97 -1.45 -10.00
N ILE A 153 -0.65 -2.58 -10.63
CA ILE A 153 -1.28 -2.96 -11.91
C ILE A 153 -2.72 -3.46 -11.75
N GLU A 154 -3.07 -4.01 -10.59
CA GLU A 154 -4.42 -4.54 -10.31
C GLU A 154 -5.38 -3.47 -9.77
N ILE A 155 -4.89 -2.27 -9.43
CA ILE A 155 -5.75 -1.15 -9.05
C ILE A 155 -6.63 -0.74 -10.23
N LYS A 156 -7.94 -0.71 -9.96
CA LYS A 156 -9.01 -0.31 -10.87
C LYS A 156 -9.73 0.91 -10.33
N PRO A 157 -10.37 1.72 -11.19
CA PRO A 157 -11.35 2.70 -10.73
C PRO A 157 -12.47 2.00 -9.95
N LEU A 158 -13.05 2.71 -8.98
CA LEU A 158 -14.18 2.19 -8.20
C LEU A 158 -15.43 1.96 -9.08
N ASN A 159 -15.53 2.66 -10.23
CA ASN A 159 -16.67 2.64 -11.16
C ASN A 159 -16.26 2.34 -12.61
#